data_AF-A0A2T3KLX5-F1
#
_entry.id   AF-A0A2T3KLX5-F1
#
_cell.length_a   1.000
_cell.length_b   1.000
_cell.length_c   1.000
_cell.angle_alpha   90.00
_cell.angle_beta   90.00
_cell.angle_gamma   90.00
#
_symmetry.space_group_name_H-M   'P 1'
#
loop_
_entity.id
_entity.type
_entity.pdbx_description
1 polymer ?
#
loop_
_entity_poly.entity_id
_entity_poly.type
_entity_poly.pdbx_seq_one_letter_code
_entity_poly.pdbx_strand_id
1 'polypeptide(L)'
;MLSLLSTYEKQSVSSLDFGISNRNAPNILKRDTNQSIESVVEFCKKRALRYTSRSDWRNIESCSYKRASELGILDECCNHMNTPKNKKTKEACITSARKCTTIAQWKKNYSYDYFLAHKKGWAEECTKHIPKTRKNQKWTPELCQQEAIKHKTRSDWRRSSNASYLAASRLGILSTCKHASI
;
A
#
# COMPACT_ATOMS: atom_id res chain seq x y z
N MET A 1 27.87 26.70 66.09
CA MET A 1 27.98 25.43 66.83
C MET A 1 27.09 24.41 66.12
N LEU A 2 27.75 23.45 65.45
CA LEU A 2 27.31 22.09 65.12
C LEU A 2 26.17 21.87 64.10
N SER A 3 26.54 21.09 63.09
CA SER A 3 25.76 20.36 62.07
C SER A 3 24.90 19.22 62.66
N LEU A 4 24.04 18.61 61.82
CA LEU A 4 23.77 17.15 61.63
C LEU A 4 22.42 16.98 60.87
N LEU A 5 22.37 16.44 59.63
CA LEU A 5 22.10 15.02 59.26
C LEU A 5 20.81 14.44 59.90
N SER A 6 19.95 13.60 59.34
CA SER A 6 19.71 12.87 58.08
C SER A 6 18.49 11.95 58.40
N THR A 7 18.08 11.07 57.47
CA THR A 7 17.13 9.93 57.58
C THR A 7 15.67 10.31 57.33
N TYR A 8 14.96 9.85 56.29
CA TYR A 8 14.91 8.57 55.54
C TYR A 8 14.47 7.38 56.40
N GLU A 9 13.18 7.06 56.36
CA GLU A 9 12.66 5.75 56.72
C GLU A 9 11.59 5.33 55.71
N LYS A 10 11.91 4.26 54.95
CA LYS A 10 10.96 3.47 54.16
C LYS A 10 10.32 2.46 55.10
N GLN A 11 9.04 2.17 54.93
CA GLN A 11 8.57 0.78 54.97
C GLN A 11 7.21 0.61 54.26
N SER A 12 7.19 -0.40 53.41
CA SER A 12 6.09 -0.91 52.59
C SER A 12 5.49 -2.14 53.26
N VAL A 13 4.16 -2.34 53.29
CA VAL A 13 3.57 -3.67 53.03
C VAL A 13 2.06 -3.64 52.71
N SER A 14 1.72 -4.44 51.69
CA SER A 14 0.58 -5.35 51.50
C SER A 14 -0.88 -4.89 51.35
N SER A 15 -1.40 -5.33 50.20
CA SER A 15 -2.76 -5.61 49.73
C SER A 15 -3.65 -6.51 50.62
N LEU A 16 -4.96 -6.22 50.70
CA LEU A 16 -6.10 -7.11 50.38
C LEU A 16 -7.47 -6.50 50.78
N ASP A 17 -8.49 -6.85 49.99
CA ASP A 17 -9.89 -6.41 49.95
C ASP A 17 -10.72 -6.51 51.24
N PHE A 18 -11.71 -5.62 51.41
CA PHE A 18 -13.18 -5.89 51.34
C PHE A 18 -13.98 -4.70 51.92
N GLY A 19 -15.00 -4.25 51.20
CA GLY A 19 -15.68 -2.98 51.44
C GLY A 19 -16.72 -2.95 52.56
N ILE A 20 -17.06 -1.73 53.00
CA ILE A 20 -18.38 -1.39 53.54
C ILE A 20 -18.79 0.00 53.01
N SER A 21 -19.98 0.02 52.42
CA SER A 21 -20.75 1.13 51.86
C SER A 21 -20.73 2.40 52.73
N ASN A 22 -20.27 3.52 52.17
CA ASN A 22 -20.62 4.84 52.71
C ASN A 22 -21.75 5.44 51.85
N ARG A 23 -22.97 5.27 52.36
CA ARG A 23 -24.19 5.94 51.89
C ARG A 23 -24.11 7.38 52.38
N ASN A 24 -23.60 8.29 51.55
CA ASN A 24 -23.90 9.74 51.54
C ASN A 24 -22.88 10.51 50.66
N ALA A 25 -22.77 10.13 49.38
CA ALA A 25 -22.18 11.01 48.37
C ALA A 25 -23.31 11.53 47.48
N PRO A 26 -23.45 12.85 47.27
CA PRO A 26 -24.45 13.38 46.35
C PRO A 26 -24.20 12.79 44.95
N ASN A 27 -25.28 12.34 44.33
CA ASN A 27 -25.32 11.76 43.00
C ASN A 27 -24.82 12.80 41.97
N ILE A 28 -23.51 12.88 41.77
CA ILE A 28 -22.91 13.63 40.67
C ILE A 28 -23.25 12.82 39.42
N LEU A 29 -24.32 13.28 38.78
CA LEU A 29 -24.85 12.86 37.48
C LEU A 29 -23.76 12.20 36.64
N LYS A 30 -23.98 10.95 36.25
CA LYS A 30 -23.26 10.33 35.14
C LYS A 30 -23.30 11.33 33.99
N ARG A 31 -22.20 12.04 33.72
CA ARG A 31 -22.11 12.95 32.57
C ARG A 31 -22.55 12.14 31.36
N ASP A 32 -23.61 12.59 30.69
CA ASP A 32 -24.10 11.95 29.47
C ASP A 32 -22.90 11.77 28.54
N THR A 33 -22.51 10.51 28.34
CA THR A 33 -21.33 10.13 27.56
C THR A 33 -21.43 10.68 26.14
N ASN A 34 -22.66 10.91 25.67
CA ASN A 34 -22.99 11.50 24.38
C ASN A 34 -22.62 12.99 24.32
N GLN A 35 -22.89 13.77 25.37
CA GLN A 35 -22.49 15.19 25.45
C GLN A 35 -20.97 15.33 25.45
N SER A 36 -20.27 14.41 26.11
CA SER A 36 -18.80 14.37 26.11
C SER A 36 -18.25 14.03 24.72
N ILE A 37 -18.87 13.13 23.98
CA ILE A 37 -18.44 12.78 22.62
C ILE A 37 -18.67 13.96 21.66
N GLU A 38 -19.83 14.59 21.71
CA GLU A 38 -20.15 15.76 20.88
C GLU A 38 -19.15 16.91 21.10
N SER A 39 -18.79 17.17 22.35
CA SER A 39 -17.77 18.19 22.67
C SER A 39 -16.39 17.89 22.08
N VAL A 40 -16.03 16.60 21.97
CA VAL A 40 -14.76 16.16 21.38
C VAL A 40 -14.81 16.26 19.86
N VAL A 41 -15.96 15.95 19.24
CA VAL A 41 -16.18 16.13 17.80
C VAL A 41 -15.98 17.60 17.43
N GLU A 42 -16.60 18.51 18.16
CA GLU A 42 -16.49 19.95 17.90
C GLU A 42 -15.05 20.46 18.11
N PHE A 43 -14.37 19.98 19.16
CA PHE A 43 -12.96 20.28 19.38
C PHE A 43 -12.08 19.85 18.19
N CYS A 44 -12.27 18.63 17.69
CA CYS A 44 -11.53 18.12 16.53
C CYS A 44 -11.80 18.96 15.27
N LYS A 45 -13.07 19.31 14.99
CA LYS A 45 -13.46 20.17 13.85
C LYS A 45 -12.78 21.54 13.94
N LYS A 46 -12.82 22.18 15.11
CA LYS A 46 -12.19 23.49 15.35
C LYS A 46 -10.67 23.46 15.16
N ARG A 47 -10.00 22.39 15.61
CA ARG A 47 -8.55 22.23 15.40
C ARG A 47 -8.20 22.02 13.94
N ALA A 48 -8.99 21.20 13.23
CA ALA A 48 -8.78 20.91 11.82
C ALA A 48 -8.84 22.17 10.95
N LEU A 49 -9.76 23.11 11.23
CA LEU A 49 -9.89 24.39 10.50
C LEU A 49 -8.62 25.26 10.46
N ARG A 50 -7.63 24.99 11.31
CA ARG A 50 -6.34 25.71 11.32
C ARG A 50 -5.39 25.27 10.21
N TYR A 51 -5.74 24.21 9.47
CA TYR A 51 -4.88 23.59 8.47
C TYR A 51 -5.59 23.49 7.13
N THR A 52 -4.87 23.74 6.04
CA THR A 52 -5.40 23.58 4.67
C THR A 52 -5.11 22.19 4.09
N SER A 53 -4.30 21.39 4.79
CA SER A 53 -3.80 20.08 4.37
C SER A 53 -3.97 19.06 5.50
N ARG A 54 -4.53 17.89 5.18
CA ARG A 54 -4.70 16.77 6.12
C ARG A 54 -3.37 16.26 6.67
N SER A 55 -2.30 16.33 5.88
CA SER A 55 -0.95 15.94 6.28
C SER A 55 -0.37 16.89 7.33
N ASP A 56 -0.61 18.19 7.18
CA ASP A 56 -0.09 19.20 8.11
C ASP A 56 -0.79 19.09 9.45
N TRP A 57 -2.11 18.91 9.45
CA TRP A 57 -2.86 18.64 10.66
C TRP A 57 -2.34 17.38 11.38
N ARG A 58 -2.12 16.28 10.63
CA ARG A 58 -1.58 15.02 11.18
C ARG A 58 -0.20 15.18 11.82
N ASN A 59 0.69 15.92 11.17
CA ASN A 59 2.09 16.00 11.58
C ASN A 59 2.30 17.04 12.69
N ILE A 60 1.58 18.16 12.65
CA ILE A 60 1.72 19.26 13.63
C ILE A 60 0.86 18.99 14.87
N GLU A 61 -0.38 18.56 14.69
CA GLU A 61 -1.33 18.31 15.78
C GLU A 61 -1.83 16.85 15.76
N SER A 62 -0.87 15.92 15.90
CA SER A 62 -1.13 14.48 15.84
C SER A 62 -2.15 13.97 16.87
N CYS A 63 -2.24 14.58 18.06
CA CYS A 63 -3.20 14.20 19.09
C CYS A 63 -4.66 14.45 18.67
N SER A 64 -4.97 15.65 18.15
CA SER A 64 -6.34 15.99 17.72
C SER A 64 -6.74 15.23 16.45
N TYR A 65 -5.77 15.01 15.54
CA TYR A 65 -5.92 14.14 14.39
C TYR A 65 -6.22 12.68 14.79
N LYS A 66 -5.42 12.11 15.71
CA LYS A 66 -5.61 10.72 16.17
C LYS A 66 -6.97 10.54 16.81
N ARG A 67 -7.40 11.49 17.64
CA ARG A 67 -8.72 11.45 18.27
C ARG A 67 -9.85 11.49 17.24
N ALA A 68 -9.75 12.35 16.22
CA ALA A 68 -10.69 12.37 15.11
C ALA A 68 -10.71 11.05 14.31
N SER A 69 -9.54 10.39 14.17
CA SER A 69 -9.42 9.08 13.53
C SER A 69 -10.12 7.98 14.31
N GLU A 70 -9.91 7.94 15.63
CA GLU A 70 -10.53 6.96 16.53
C GLU A 70 -12.06 7.11 16.56
N LEU A 71 -12.56 8.34 16.36
CA LEU A 71 -13.98 8.64 16.27
C LEU A 71 -14.57 8.47 14.86
N GLY A 72 -13.76 8.22 13.83
CA GLY A 72 -14.21 8.09 12.44
C GLY A 72 -14.64 9.41 11.76
N ILE A 73 -14.42 10.56 12.40
CA ILE A 73 -14.86 11.90 11.92
C ILE A 73 -13.80 12.64 11.09
N LEU A 74 -12.72 11.96 10.67
CA LEU A 74 -11.62 12.61 9.95
C LEU A 74 -12.07 13.27 8.64
N ASP A 75 -12.97 12.62 7.91
CA ASP A 75 -13.43 13.14 6.61
C ASP A 75 -14.29 14.39 6.79
N GLU A 76 -15.13 14.44 7.83
CA GLU A 76 -15.85 15.66 8.22
C GLU A 76 -14.90 16.79 8.61
N CYS A 77 -13.93 16.51 9.48
CA CYS A 77 -12.92 17.48 9.90
C CYS A 77 -12.12 18.03 8.72
N CYS A 78 -11.79 17.17 7.75
CA CYS A 78 -10.95 17.51 6.60
C CYS A 78 -11.72 17.97 5.36
N ASN A 79 -13.05 18.13 5.40
CA ASN A 79 -13.83 18.44 4.19
C ASN A 79 -13.44 19.77 3.52
N HIS A 80 -12.94 20.73 4.31
CA HIS A 80 -12.44 22.02 3.83
C HIS A 80 -10.99 21.96 3.32
N MET A 81 -10.28 20.85 3.55
CA MET A 81 -8.89 20.70 3.18
C MET A 81 -8.80 20.19 1.73
N ASN A 82 -8.15 20.98 0.87
CA ASN A 82 -7.89 20.57 -0.50
C ASN A 82 -6.87 19.43 -0.50
N THR A 83 -7.34 18.19 -0.58
CA THR A 83 -6.48 17.08 -1.00
C THR A 83 -6.39 17.12 -2.52
N PRO A 84 -5.25 17.50 -3.14
CA PRO A 84 -5.09 17.25 -4.56
C PRO A 84 -5.19 15.73 -4.74
N LYS A 85 -6.32 15.28 -5.28
CA LYS A 85 -6.46 13.91 -5.76
C LYS A 85 -5.55 13.84 -6.98
N ASN A 86 -4.26 13.61 -6.76
CA ASN A 86 -3.27 13.30 -7.78
C ASN A 86 -3.61 11.93 -8.37
N LYS A 87 -4.78 11.82 -9.01
CA LYS A 87 -5.17 10.68 -9.82
C LYS A 87 -4.29 10.75 -11.05
N LYS A 88 -3.14 10.09 -11.00
CA LYS A 88 -2.34 9.85 -12.21
C LYS A 88 -3.25 9.18 -13.24
N THR A 89 -3.33 9.79 -14.40
CA THR A 89 -4.13 9.29 -15.50
C THR A 89 -3.34 8.23 -16.27
N LYS A 90 -4.06 7.48 -17.10
CA LYS A 90 -3.45 6.45 -17.97
C LYS A 90 -2.41 7.06 -18.92
N GLU A 91 -2.69 8.26 -19.42
CA GLU A 91 -1.82 9.01 -20.35
C GLU A 91 -0.51 9.41 -19.68
N ALA A 92 -0.54 9.76 -18.40
CA ALA A 92 0.66 10.05 -17.62
C ALA A 92 1.55 8.80 -17.48
N CYS A 93 0.95 7.62 -17.22
CA CYS A 93 1.68 6.35 -17.20
C CYS A 93 2.30 6.03 -18.57
N ILE A 94 1.54 6.18 -19.66
CA ILE A 94 2.05 5.97 -21.03
C ILE A 94 3.23 6.90 -21.32
N THR A 95 3.10 8.18 -20.97
CA THR A 95 4.15 9.18 -21.20
C THR A 95 5.43 8.84 -20.42
N SER A 96 5.30 8.39 -19.16
CA SER A 96 6.45 7.93 -18.37
C SER A 96 7.13 6.69 -18.99
N ALA A 97 6.34 5.75 -19.50
CA ALA A 97 6.84 4.53 -20.10
C ALA A 97 7.54 4.79 -21.44
N ARG A 98 7.04 5.73 -22.26
CA ARG A 98 7.64 6.15 -23.53
C ARG A 98 9.05 6.73 -23.37
N LYS A 99 9.37 7.32 -22.22
CA LYS A 99 10.73 7.82 -21.92
C LYS A 99 11.74 6.70 -21.67
N CYS A 100 11.26 5.47 -21.48
CA CYS A 100 12.09 4.31 -21.18
C CYS A 100 12.13 3.37 -22.38
N THR A 101 13.30 2.79 -22.64
CA THR A 101 13.50 1.80 -23.70
C THR A 101 13.29 0.36 -23.20
N THR A 102 13.31 0.16 -21.87
CA THR A 102 13.13 -1.15 -21.24
C THR A 102 12.18 -1.10 -20.05
N ILE A 103 11.49 -2.21 -19.77
CA ILE A 103 10.60 -2.34 -18.61
C ILE A 103 11.38 -2.18 -17.29
N ALA A 104 12.62 -2.69 -17.24
CA ALA A 104 13.47 -2.57 -16.06
C ALA A 104 13.80 -1.10 -15.74
N GLN A 105 14.12 -0.31 -16.77
CA GLN A 105 14.34 1.13 -16.62
C GLN A 105 13.06 1.84 -16.16
N TRP A 106 11.90 1.51 -16.74
CA TRP A 106 10.62 2.09 -16.33
C TRP A 106 10.29 1.78 -14.88
N LYS A 107 10.46 0.53 -14.44
CA LYS A 107 10.27 0.10 -13.05
C LYS A 107 11.22 0.80 -12.08
N LYS A 108 12.47 1.06 -12.49
CA LYS A 108 13.48 1.73 -11.66
C LYS A 108 13.22 3.24 -11.53
N ASN A 109 12.97 3.92 -12.64
CA ASN A 109 12.88 5.39 -12.68
C ASN A 109 11.47 5.91 -12.37
N TYR A 110 10.45 5.12 -12.67
CA TYR A 110 9.03 5.48 -12.53
C TYR A 110 8.26 4.37 -11.81
N SER A 111 8.77 3.92 -10.67
CA SER A 111 8.24 2.77 -9.91
C SER A 111 6.76 2.91 -9.56
N TYR A 112 6.32 4.11 -9.18
CA TYR A 112 4.91 4.39 -8.87
C TYR A 112 4.02 4.30 -10.11
N ASP A 113 4.44 4.87 -11.25
CA ASP A 113 3.67 4.84 -12.49
C ASP A 113 3.58 3.40 -13.04
N TYR A 114 4.67 2.63 -12.93
CA TYR A 114 4.71 1.20 -13.23
C TYR A 114 3.72 0.40 -12.36
N PHE A 115 3.78 0.59 -11.03
CA PHE A 115 2.89 -0.09 -10.10
C PHE A 115 1.42 0.25 -10.37
N LEU A 116 1.12 1.53 -10.59
CA LEU A 116 -0.24 1.98 -10.86
C LEU A 116 -0.77 1.38 -12.17
N ALA A 117 0.05 1.38 -13.23
CA ALA A 117 -0.33 0.78 -14.50
C ALA A 117 -0.64 -0.71 -14.35
N HIS A 118 0.13 -1.46 -13.56
CA HIS A 118 -0.18 -2.86 -13.25
C HIS A 118 -1.46 -3.01 -12.43
N LYS A 119 -1.65 -2.21 -11.38
CA LYS A 119 -2.85 -2.24 -10.52
C LYS A 119 -4.13 -1.92 -11.29
N LYS A 120 -4.04 -1.08 -12.32
CA LYS A 120 -5.16 -0.62 -13.16
C LYS A 120 -5.28 -1.35 -14.51
N GLY A 121 -4.39 -2.30 -14.81
CA GLY A 121 -4.41 -3.05 -16.08
C GLY A 121 -3.91 -2.29 -17.30
N TRP A 122 -3.24 -1.15 -17.14
CA TRP A 122 -2.70 -0.31 -18.23
C TRP A 122 -1.31 -0.72 -18.72
N ALA A 123 -0.68 -1.70 -18.08
CA ALA A 123 0.71 -2.07 -18.33
C ALA A 123 1.00 -2.48 -19.78
N GLU A 124 0.06 -3.19 -20.42
CA GLU A 124 0.23 -3.64 -21.81
C GLU A 124 0.27 -2.46 -22.79
N GLU A 125 -0.60 -1.47 -22.60
CA GLU A 125 -0.61 -0.26 -23.43
C GLU A 125 0.61 0.63 -23.16
N CYS A 126 1.03 0.74 -21.91
CA CYS A 126 2.21 1.52 -21.54
C CYS A 126 3.50 0.94 -22.13
N THR A 127 3.56 -0.38 -22.34
CA THR A 127 4.78 -1.08 -22.78
C THR A 127 4.74 -1.54 -24.23
N LYS A 128 3.74 -1.12 -25.02
CA LYS A 128 3.57 -1.54 -26.42
C LYS A 128 4.78 -1.23 -27.31
N HIS A 129 5.48 -0.13 -27.07
CA HIS A 129 6.69 0.26 -27.81
C HIS A 129 7.95 -0.47 -27.34
N ILE A 130 7.91 -1.09 -26.16
CA ILE A 130 9.07 -1.76 -25.58
C ILE A 130 9.16 -3.17 -26.18
N PRO A 131 10.25 -3.49 -26.90
CA PRO A 131 10.41 -4.82 -27.47
C PRO A 131 10.44 -5.88 -26.37
N LYS A 132 9.64 -6.92 -26.53
CA LYS A 132 9.62 -8.06 -25.62
C LYS A 132 10.92 -8.85 -25.80
N THR A 133 11.69 -9.01 -24.73
CA THR A 133 12.87 -9.88 -24.75
C THR A 133 12.41 -11.34 -24.66
N ARG A 134 13.20 -12.28 -25.21
CA ARG A 134 12.91 -13.73 -25.11
C ARG A 134 12.70 -14.21 -23.67
N LYS A 135 13.33 -13.55 -22.69
CA LYS A 135 13.19 -13.86 -21.26
C LYS A 135 11.84 -13.43 -20.67
N ASN A 136 11.25 -12.36 -21.20
CA ASN A 136 10.00 -11.78 -20.70
C ASN A 136 8.82 -12.04 -21.65
N GLN A 137 9.03 -12.81 -22.71
CA GLN A 137 8.00 -13.20 -23.65
C GLN A 137 7.03 -14.17 -22.98
N LYS A 138 5.73 -13.84 -23.01
CA LYS A 138 4.67 -14.81 -22.73
C LYS A 138 4.53 -15.73 -23.93
N TRP A 139 4.79 -17.01 -23.72
CA TRP A 139 4.62 -18.03 -24.74
C TRP A 139 3.15 -18.43 -24.82
N THR A 140 2.55 -18.23 -25.98
CA THR A 140 1.23 -18.76 -26.33
C THR A 140 1.39 -19.98 -27.24
N PRO A 141 0.35 -20.82 -27.39
CA PRO A 141 0.42 -21.97 -28.29
C PRO A 141 0.84 -21.60 -29.71
N GLU A 142 0.32 -20.49 -30.22
CA GLU A 142 0.60 -19.99 -31.57
C GLU A 142 2.07 -19.57 -31.72
N LEU A 143 2.62 -18.87 -30.72
CA LEU A 143 4.02 -18.46 -30.72
C LEU A 143 4.97 -19.68 -30.62
N CYS A 144 4.59 -20.67 -29.82
CA CYS A 144 5.34 -21.92 -29.72
C CYS A 144 5.37 -22.68 -31.06
N GLN A 145 4.25 -22.72 -31.78
CA GLN A 145 4.18 -23.32 -33.12
C GLN A 145 5.02 -22.53 -34.14
N GLN A 146 4.90 -21.20 -34.15
CA GLN A 146 5.69 -20.34 -35.03
C GLN A 146 7.21 -20.49 -34.80
N GLU A 147 7.65 -20.65 -33.54
CA GLU A 147 9.05 -20.96 -33.26
C GLU A 147 9.42 -22.39 -33.66
N ALA A 148 8.58 -23.39 -33.40
CA ALA A 148 8.88 -24.78 -33.72
C ALA A 148 9.13 -25.01 -35.23
N ILE A 149 8.41 -24.28 -36.09
CA ILE A 149 8.55 -24.34 -37.56
C ILE A 149 9.93 -23.85 -38.02
N LYS A 150 10.59 -22.95 -37.28
CA LYS A 150 11.92 -22.42 -37.66
C LYS A 150 13.03 -23.46 -37.52
N HIS A 151 12.78 -24.56 -36.80
CA HIS A 151 13.77 -25.59 -36.51
C HIS A 151 13.43 -26.88 -37.25
N LYS A 152 14.46 -27.61 -37.68
CA LYS A 152 14.28 -28.83 -38.48
C LYS A 152 13.80 -30.02 -37.64
N THR A 153 14.24 -30.08 -36.39
CA THR A 153 13.93 -31.20 -35.49
C THR A 153 13.60 -30.73 -34.09
N ARG A 154 12.93 -31.58 -33.30
CA ARG A 154 12.67 -31.33 -31.87
C ARG A 154 13.96 -31.09 -31.08
N SER A 155 15.00 -31.85 -31.37
CA SER A 155 16.30 -31.74 -30.68
C SER A 155 16.99 -30.42 -30.99
N ASP A 156 16.93 -29.97 -32.24
CA ASP A 156 17.45 -28.67 -32.66
C ASP A 156 16.69 -27.51 -31.99
N TRP A 157 15.36 -27.57 -32.03
CA TRP A 157 14.48 -26.60 -31.36
C TRP A 157 14.78 -26.46 -29.86
N ARG A 158 14.96 -27.59 -29.16
CA ARG A 158 15.27 -27.60 -27.74
C ARG A 158 16.61 -26.93 -27.42
N ARG A 159 17.62 -27.12 -28.27
CA ARG A 159 18.96 -26.52 -28.06
C ARG A 159 18.97 -25.02 -28.39
N SER A 160 18.36 -24.63 -29.50
CA SER A 160 18.40 -23.25 -29.99
C SER A 160 17.41 -22.33 -29.24
N SER A 161 16.22 -22.85 -28.91
CA SER A 161 15.08 -22.07 -28.41
C SER A 161 14.40 -22.76 -27.22
N ASN A 162 15.22 -23.17 -26.24
CA ASN A 162 14.80 -23.90 -25.05
C ASN A 162 13.59 -23.28 -24.32
N ALA A 163 13.49 -21.94 -24.26
CA ALA A 163 12.36 -21.26 -23.62
C ALA A 163 11.01 -21.59 -24.28
N SER A 164 10.95 -21.57 -25.62
CA SER A 164 9.75 -21.91 -26.38
C SER A 164 9.40 -23.39 -26.32
N TYR A 165 10.42 -24.26 -26.32
CA TYR A 165 10.26 -25.70 -26.17
C TYR A 165 9.69 -26.06 -24.79
N LEU A 166 10.25 -25.51 -23.72
CA LEU A 166 9.77 -25.74 -22.36
C LEU A 166 8.36 -25.18 -22.16
N ALA A 167 8.05 -24.03 -22.76
CA ALA A 167 6.69 -23.49 -22.72
C ALA A 167 5.70 -24.42 -23.44
N ALA A 168 6.03 -24.89 -24.65
CA ALA A 168 5.21 -25.85 -25.38
C ALA A 168 5.00 -27.17 -24.59
N SER A 169 6.04 -27.61 -23.86
CA SER A 169 5.94 -28.77 -22.96
C SER A 169 4.95 -28.54 -21.82
N ARG A 170 5.06 -27.40 -21.13
CA ARG A 170 4.13 -27.03 -20.05
C ARG A 170 2.69 -26.85 -20.53
N LEU A 171 2.51 -26.42 -21.77
CA LEU A 171 1.21 -26.28 -22.42
C LEU A 171 0.67 -27.60 -23.00
N GLY A 172 1.45 -28.68 -23.01
CA GLY A 172 1.04 -29.98 -23.55
C GLY A 172 0.93 -30.04 -25.08
N ILE A 173 1.49 -29.07 -25.81
CA ILE A 173 1.34 -28.93 -27.26
C ILE A 173 2.53 -29.47 -28.08
N LEU A 174 3.51 -30.09 -27.42
CA LEU A 174 4.75 -30.62 -28.04
C LEU A 174 4.50 -31.58 -29.22
N SER A 175 3.44 -32.38 -29.13
CA SER A 175 3.03 -33.33 -30.19
C SER A 175 2.45 -32.60 -31.40
N THR A 176 1.73 -31.49 -31.16
CA THR A 176 1.06 -30.70 -32.20
C THR A 176 2.00 -29.79 -32.98
N CYS A 177 3.12 -29.39 -32.36
CA CYS A 177 4.12 -28.56 -33.02
C CYS A 177 4.78 -29.32 -34.18
N LYS A 178 4.55 -28.82 -35.40
CA LYS A 178 5.21 -29.30 -36.62
C LYS A 178 6.56 -28.59 -36.77
N HIS A 179 7.56 -29.32 -37.29
CA HIS A 179 8.88 -28.80 -37.61
C HIS A 179 9.01 -28.57 -39.11
N ALA A 180 9.99 -27.76 -39.53
CA ALA A 180 10.33 -27.67 -40.94
C ALA A 180 10.76 -29.06 -41.43
N SER A 181 9.92 -29.68 -42.26
CA SER A 181 10.27 -30.87 -43.03
C SER A 181 11.27 -30.47 -44.11
N ILE A 182 12.38 -31.22 -44.20
CA ILE A 182 13.37 -31.12 -45.27
C ILE A 182 12.75 -31.67 -46.56
#